data_AF-A0A5C8WYK3-F1
#
_entry.id   AF-A0A5C8WYK3-F1
#
_cell.length_a   1.000
_cell.length_b   1.000
_cell.length_c   1.000
_cell.angle_alpha   90.00
_cell.angle_beta   90.00
_cell.angle_gamma   90.00
#
_symmetry.space_group_name_H-M   'P 1'
#
loop_
_entity.id
_entity.type
_entity.pdbx_description
1 polymer ?
#
loop_
_entity_poly.entity_id
_entity_poly.type
_entity_poly.pdbx_seq_one_letter_code
_entity_poly.pdbx_strand_id
1 'polypeptide(L)' 'MSIFQIRQTKNGVVLWTGSAENEATALDAMAREAGYRDFLALPESVRGNGLEAARLDLIS' A
#
# COMPACT_ATOMS: atom_id res chain seq x y z
N MET A 1 -8.32 -3.84 -13.09
CA MET A 1 -7.64 -4.23 -11.85
C MET A 1 -6.18 -4.43 -12.16
N SER A 2 -5.31 -3.72 -11.45
CA SER A 2 -3.85 -3.79 -11.62
C SER A 2 -3.24 -4.29 -10.32
N ILE A 3 -2.08 -4.91 -10.40
CA ILE A 3 -1.31 -5.23 -9.21
C ILE A 3 -0.67 -3.94 -8.71
N PHE A 4 -0.77 -3.71 -7.41
CA PHE A 4 -0.11 -2.63 -6.70
C PHE A 4 0.83 -3.23 -5.66
N GLN A 5 1.92 -2.52 -5.44
CA GLN A 5 2.89 -2.82 -4.40
C GLN A 5 3.00 -1.60 -3.49
N ILE A 6 2.65 -1.78 -2.21
CA ILE A 6 2.89 -0.76 -1.20
C ILE A 6 4.30 -0.95 -0.65
N ARG A 7 5.12 0.09 -0.72
CA ARG A 7 6.45 0.12 -0.12
C ARG A 7 6.60 1.27 0.87
N GLN A 8 7.48 1.09 1.85
CA GLN A 8 7.98 2.17 2.69
C GLN A 8 9.02 2.97 1.91
N THR A 9 8.82 4.28 1.78
CA THR A 9 9.75 5.15 1.06
C THR A 9 11.08 5.31 1.79
N LYS A 10 11.07 5.20 3.12
CA LYS A 10 12.24 5.37 3.97
C LYS A 10 13.32 4.29 3.80
N ASN A 11 12.92 3.03 3.61
CA ASN A 11 13.83 1.88 3.56
C ASN A 11 13.62 0.98 2.32
N GLY A 12 12.63 1.28 1.47
CA GLY A 12 12.31 0.50 0.28
C GLY A 12 11.62 -0.84 0.56
N VAL A 13 11.24 -1.13 1.80
CA VAL A 13 10.61 -2.41 2.17
C VAL A 13 9.21 -2.49 1.61
N VAL A 14 8.90 -3.60 0.94
CA VAL A 14 7.56 -3.92 0.47
C VAL A 14 6.73 -4.43 1.64
N LEU A 15 5.62 -3.74 1.94
CA LEU A 15 4.71 -4.12 3.00
C LEU A 15 3.53 -4.94 2.50
N TRP A 16 3.12 -4.71 1.25
CA TRP A 16 1.95 -5.35 0.68
C TRP A 16 2.04 -5.41 -0.83
N THR A 17 1.55 -6.50 -1.41
CA THR A 17 1.40 -6.66 -2.86
C THR A 17 0.05 -7.31 -3.13
N GLY A 18 -0.78 -6.69 -3.96
CA GLY A 18 -2.09 -7.21 -4.28
C GLY A 18 -2.79 -6.46 -5.40
N SER A 19 -3.94 -6.97 -5.81
CA SER A 19 -4.74 -6.36 -6.88
C SER A 19 -5.65 -5.28 -6.32
N ALA A 20 -5.65 -4.10 -6.92
CA ALA A 20 -6.55 -3.01 -6.59
C ALA A 20 -7.01 -2.26 -7.83
N GLU A 21 -8.01 -1.40 -7.67
CA GLU A 21 -8.51 -0.54 -8.75
C GLU A 21 -7.64 0.71 -8.93
N ASN A 22 -7.14 1.27 -7.83
CA ASN A 22 -6.30 2.45 -7.79
C ASN A 22 -5.42 2.43 -6.53
N GLU A 23 -4.53 3.42 -6.40
CA GLU A 23 -3.58 3.55 -5.30
C GLU A 23 -4.26 3.70 -3.93
N ALA A 24 -5.36 4.44 -3.83
CA ALA A 24 -6.11 4.61 -2.58
C ALA A 24 -6.73 3.28 -2.13
N THR A 25 -7.37 2.55 -3.05
CA THR A 25 -7.91 1.22 -2.79
C THR A 25 -6.82 0.23 -2.39
N ALA A 26 -5.61 0.33 -2.95
CA ALA A 26 -4.47 -0.51 -2.56
C ALA A 26 -4.00 -0.21 -1.13
N LEU A 27 -3.93 1.07 -0.74
CA LEU A 27 -3.57 1.49 0.61
C LEU A 27 -4.62 1.05 1.64
N ASP A 28 -5.90 1.19 1.31
CA ASP A 28 -7.00 0.75 2.17
C ASP A 28 -7.04 -0.78 2.30
N ALA A 29 -6.81 -1.51 1.20
CA ALA A 29 -6.72 -2.97 1.22
C ALA A 29 -5.56 -3.44 2.10
N MET A 30 -4.37 -2.84 1.95
CA MET A 30 -3.22 -3.12 2.81
C MET A 30 -3.54 -2.87 4.29
N ALA A 31 -4.14 -1.71 4.60
CA ALA A 31 -4.51 -1.39 5.98
C ALA A 31 -5.53 -2.40 6.53
N ARG A 32 -6.51 -2.78 5.72
CA ARG A 32 -7.52 -3.78 6.07
C ARG A 32 -6.93 -5.15 6.36
N GLU A 33 -5.97 -5.59 5.57
CA GLU A 33 -5.27 -6.86 5.79
C GLU A 33 -4.32 -6.82 6.99
N ALA A 34 -3.75 -5.65 7.29
CA ALA A 34 -3.00 -5.42 8.52
C ALA A 34 -3.90 -5.33 9.78
N GLY A 35 -5.22 -5.44 9.64
CA GLY A 35 -6.20 -5.42 10.73
C GLY A 35 -6.77 -4.04 11.08
N TYR A 36 -6.48 -3.03 10.27
CA TYR A 36 -7.02 -1.67 10.41
C TYR A 36 -8.28 -1.48 9.55
N ARG A 37 -9.00 -0.37 9.74
CA ARG A 37 -10.22 -0.12 8.94
C ARG A 37 -9.91 0.35 7.52
N ASP A 38 -8.96 1.26 7.41
CA ASP A 38 -8.58 2.00 6.21
C ASP A 38 -7.17 2.60 6.40
N PHE A 39 -6.61 3.20 5.36
CA PHE A 39 -5.29 3.83 5.42
C PHE A 39 -5.21 4.91 6.51
N LEU A 40 -6.32 5.59 6.81
CA LEU A 40 -6.35 6.65 7.81
C LEU A 40 -6.26 6.10 9.24
N ALA A 41 -6.75 4.88 9.47
CA ALA A 41 -6.66 4.17 10.74
C ALA A 41 -5.25 3.63 11.04
N LEU A 42 -4.33 3.67 10.07
CA LEU A 42 -2.94 3.29 10.31
C LEU A 42 -2.27 4.25 11.32
N PRO A 43 -1.41 3.73 12.22
CA PRO A 43 -0.66 4.56 13.14
C PRO A 43 0.17 5.62 12.40
N GLU A 44 0.32 6.81 12.99
CA GLU A 44 1.20 7.84 12.44
C GLU A 44 2.64 7.35 12.25
N SER A 45 3.11 6.41 13.08
CA SER A 45 4.42 5.79 12.89
C SER A 45 4.54 5.04 11.56
N VAL A 46 3.44 4.51 11.03
CA VAL A 46 3.40 3.81 9.74
C VAL A 46 3.20 4.81 8.60
N ARG A 47 2.21 5.71 8.73
CA ARG A 47 1.93 6.75 7.71
C ARG A 47 3.06 7.76 7.56
N GLY A 48 3.66 8.18 8.67
CA GLY A 48 4.73 9.17 8.74
C GLY A 48 6.09 8.64 8.27
N ASN A 49 6.25 7.33 8.14
CA ASN A 49 7.42 6.73 7.48
C ASN A 49 7.34 6.78 5.95
N GLY A 50 6.25 7.30 5.40
CA GLY A 50 6.02 7.42 3.96
C GLY A 50 5.67 6.08 3.32
N LEU A 51 4.45 5.98 2.82
CA LEU A 51 3.95 4.82 2.10
C LEU A 51 3.67 5.23 0.66
N GLU A 52 4.14 4.42 -0.28
CA GLU A 52 3.95 4.65 -1.71
C GLU A 52 3.30 3.42 -2.32
N ALA A 53 2.21 3.64 -3.06
CA ALA A 53 1.54 2.62 -3.84
C ALA A 53 2.08 2.66 -5.27
N ALA A 54 2.96 1.73 -5.62
CA ALA A 54 3.46 1.60 -6.98
C ALA A 54 2.59 0.60 -7.76
N ARG A 55 2.02 1.01 -8.90
CA ARG A 55 1.41 0.05 -9.83
C ARG A 55 2.51 -0.82 -10.43
N LEU A 56 2.37 -2.13 -10.30
CA LEU A 56 3.15 -3.09 -11.06
C LEU A 56 2.48 -3.27 -12.42
N ASP A 57 2.87 -2.43 -13.37
CA ASP A 57 2.62 -2.73 -14.77
C ASP A 57 3.54 -3.92 -15.12
N LEU A 58 2.94 -5.11 -15.28
CA LEU A 58 3.61 -6.24 -15.89
C LEU A 58 4.00 -5.81 -17.30
N ILE A 59 5.25 -5.39 -17.47
CA ILE A 59 5.84 -5.12 -18.78
C ILE A 59 5.73 -6.44 -19.55
N SER A 60 4.85 -6.45 -20.56
CA SER A 60 4.70 -7.53 -21.52
C SER A 60 5.76 -7.44 -22.61
#